data_AF-A0A964VQH1-F1
#
_entry.id   AF-A0A964VQH1-F1
#
_cell.length_a   1.000
_cell.length_b   1.000
_cell.length_c   1.000
_cell.angle_alpha   90.00
_cell.angle_beta   90.00
_cell.angle_gamma   90.00
#
_symmetry.space_group_name_H-M   'P 1'
#
loop_
_entity.id
_entity.type
_entity.pdbx_description
1 polymer ?
#
loop_
_entity_poly.entity_id
_entity_poly.type
_entity_poly.pdbx_seq_one_letter_code
_entity_poly.pdbx_strand_id
1 'polypeptide(L)'
;MRELAAAARSPGKVYFTGGATALLLGFRQQTIGIDLKLDPEPEGAFEAIAALKDRLELNVELASPDDFIPCAADWRERSRHIASVGRVEYFHYDFAMQALAKLERGHTQDLEDVASLLRGGFVSEEELRARFAQIEPGLLRYPAIDASQFRKKLEDFLAQAGSHEPKQK
;
A
#
# COMPACT_ATOMS: atom_id res chain seq x y z
N MET A 1 7.59 -11.09 -9.67
CA MET A 1 6.81 -12.24 -9.13
C MET A 1 7.44 -13.58 -9.46
N ARG A 2 7.38 -14.09 -10.71
CA ARG A 2 7.90 -15.44 -11.03
C ARG A 2 9.37 -15.66 -10.63
N GLU A 3 10.23 -14.69 -10.92
CA GLU A 3 11.65 -14.77 -10.56
C GLU A 3 11.89 -14.86 -9.04
N LEU A 4 11.15 -14.07 -8.27
CA LEU A 4 11.23 -14.08 -6.80
C LEU A 4 10.72 -15.42 -6.24
N ALA A 5 9.61 -15.93 -6.78
CA ALA A 5 9.08 -17.24 -6.41
C ALA A 5 10.02 -18.40 -6.76
N ALA A 6 10.74 -18.30 -7.88
CA ALA A 6 11.70 -19.33 -8.30
C ALA A 6 12.94 -19.39 -7.39
N ALA A 7 13.34 -18.25 -6.82
CA ALA A 7 14.46 -18.16 -5.90
C ALA A 7 14.11 -18.52 -4.44
N ALA A 8 12.82 -18.44 -4.07
CA ALA A 8 12.35 -18.74 -2.73
C ALA A 8 12.52 -20.23 -2.36
N ARG A 9 13.15 -20.49 -1.22
CA ARG A 9 13.42 -21.84 -0.69
C ARG A 9 12.42 -22.28 0.38
N SER A 10 11.67 -21.35 0.98
CA SER A 10 10.59 -21.63 1.92
C SER A 10 9.28 -20.94 1.50
N PRO A 11 8.13 -21.33 2.09
CA PRO A 11 6.90 -20.58 1.93
C PRO A 11 7.02 -19.15 2.47
N GLY A 12 6.36 -18.20 1.81
CA GLY A 12 6.35 -16.81 2.25
C GLY A 12 5.31 -15.97 1.51
N LYS A 13 5.12 -14.74 1.95
CA LYS A 13 4.15 -13.82 1.35
C LYS A 13 4.81 -12.49 1.01
N VAL A 14 4.40 -11.94 -0.13
CA VAL A 14 4.85 -10.64 -0.65
C VAL A 14 3.64 -9.73 -0.74
N TYR A 15 3.70 -8.56 -0.11
CA TYR A 15 2.65 -7.56 -0.17
C TYR A 15 3.18 -6.36 -0.95
N PHE A 16 2.64 -6.13 -2.13
CA PHE A 16 2.95 -4.93 -2.92
C PHE A 16 2.26 -3.72 -2.30
N THR A 17 2.98 -2.60 -2.31
CA THR A 17 2.52 -1.33 -1.77
C THR A 17 2.68 -0.22 -2.82
N GLY A 18 2.15 0.96 -2.54
CA GLY A 18 2.42 2.17 -3.30
C GLY A 18 2.19 2.06 -4.81
N GLY A 19 3.18 2.50 -5.58
CA GLY A 19 3.11 2.56 -7.04
C GLY A 19 2.96 1.18 -7.70
N ALA A 20 3.48 0.11 -7.09
CA ALA A 20 3.33 -1.25 -7.59
C ALA A 20 1.87 -1.72 -7.53
N THR A 21 1.17 -1.40 -6.44
CA THR A 21 -0.29 -1.64 -6.34
C THR A 21 -1.04 -0.86 -7.42
N ALA A 22 -0.73 0.43 -7.58
CA ALA A 22 -1.40 1.28 -8.57
C ALA A 22 -1.17 0.79 -10.02
N LEU A 23 0.03 0.29 -10.34
CA LEU A 23 0.34 -0.33 -11.63
C LEU A 23 -0.48 -1.60 -11.85
N LEU A 24 -0.48 -2.52 -10.87
CA LEU A 24 -1.14 -3.82 -10.98
C LEU A 24 -2.68 -3.71 -11.05
N LEU A 25 -3.26 -2.68 -10.44
CA LEU A 25 -4.69 -2.36 -10.57
C LEU A 25 -5.03 -1.58 -11.84
N GLY A 26 -4.03 -1.17 -12.63
CA GLY A 26 -4.22 -0.43 -13.88
C GLY A 26 -4.48 1.07 -13.72
N PHE A 27 -4.27 1.64 -12.54
CA PHE A 27 -4.38 3.10 -12.31
C PHE A 27 -3.22 3.87 -12.94
N ARG A 28 -2.08 3.19 -13.08
CA ARG A 28 -0.88 3.73 -13.72
C ARG A 28 -0.43 2.83 -14.84
N GLN A 29 0.18 3.44 -15.85
CA GLN A 29 0.88 2.72 -16.94
C GLN A 29 2.31 2.34 -16.57
N GLN A 30 2.92 3.04 -15.60
CA GLN A 30 4.29 2.79 -15.13
C GLN A 30 4.48 3.22 -13.66
N THR A 31 5.54 2.71 -13.03
CA THR A 31 6.01 3.12 -11.70
C THR A 31 7.53 3.26 -11.71
N ILE A 32 8.08 4.15 -10.88
CA ILE A 32 9.53 4.40 -10.79
C ILE A 32 10.25 3.22 -10.12
N GLY A 33 9.58 2.57 -9.17
CA GLY A 33 10.09 1.43 -8.42
C GLY A 33 8.97 0.55 -7.89
N ILE A 34 9.37 -0.53 -7.23
CA ILE A 34 8.49 -1.52 -6.62
C ILE A 34 8.72 -1.50 -5.11
N ASP A 35 7.69 -1.10 -4.37
CA ASP A 35 7.68 -1.14 -2.92
C ASP A 35 6.97 -2.43 -2.47
N LEU A 36 7.57 -3.15 -1.53
CA LEU A 36 7.00 -4.39 -1.02
C LEU A 36 7.34 -4.68 0.44
N LYS A 37 6.50 -5.52 1.07
CA LYS A 37 6.75 -6.15 2.36
C LYS A 37 6.81 -7.67 2.22
N LEU A 38 7.69 -8.33 2.97
CA LEU A 38 7.75 -9.79 3.07
C LEU A 38 7.25 -10.22 4.46
N ASP A 39 6.18 -11.03 4.53
CA ASP A 39 5.60 -11.44 5.82
C ASP A 39 4.64 -12.65 5.78
N PRO A 40 5.08 -13.88 6.14
CA PRO A 40 6.44 -14.21 6.55
C PRO A 40 7.41 -14.10 5.36
N GLU A 41 8.66 -13.83 5.67
CA GLU A 41 9.73 -13.73 4.68
C GLU A 41 10.10 -15.13 4.12
N PRO A 42 10.05 -15.31 2.79
CA PRO A 42 10.56 -16.53 2.17
C PRO A 42 12.10 -16.54 2.18
N GLU A 43 12.70 -17.67 2.57
CA GLU A 43 14.15 -17.85 2.56
C GLU A 43 14.69 -17.68 1.13
N GLY A 44 15.73 -16.87 0.96
CA GLY A 44 16.31 -16.53 -0.35
C GLY A 44 15.67 -15.33 -1.05
N ALA A 45 14.63 -14.72 -0.47
CA ALA A 45 13.92 -13.60 -1.10
C ALA A 45 14.78 -12.34 -1.20
N PHE A 46 15.58 -12.01 -0.18
CA PHE A 46 16.41 -10.80 -0.21
C PHE A 46 17.55 -10.90 -1.23
N GLU A 47 18.21 -12.04 -1.33
CA GLU A 47 19.25 -12.27 -2.34
C GLU A 47 18.65 -12.19 -3.75
N ALA A 48 17.45 -12.74 -3.92
CA ALA A 48 16.71 -12.64 -5.18
C ALA A 48 16.35 -11.18 -5.51
N ILE A 49 15.84 -10.41 -4.55
CA ILE A 49 15.53 -8.99 -4.72
C ILE A 49 16.79 -8.21 -5.11
N ALA A 50 17.91 -8.44 -4.40
CA ALA A 50 19.19 -7.79 -4.67
C ALA A 50 19.71 -8.07 -6.09
N ALA A 51 19.58 -9.31 -6.58
CA ALA A 51 19.94 -9.65 -7.95
C ALA A 51 18.92 -9.12 -8.99
N LEU A 52 17.64 -9.09 -8.64
CA LEU A 52 16.56 -8.65 -9.53
C LEU A 52 16.60 -7.15 -9.79
N LYS A 53 16.86 -6.33 -8.77
CA LYS A 53 16.97 -4.87 -8.96
C LYS A 53 18.04 -4.51 -9.99
N ASP A 54 19.18 -5.21 -9.95
CA ASP A 54 20.30 -4.95 -10.85
C ASP A 54 20.02 -5.49 -12.25
N ARG A 55 19.47 -6.71 -12.36
CA ARG A 55 19.18 -7.33 -13.65
C ARG A 55 18.04 -6.68 -14.41
N LEU A 56 17.02 -6.20 -13.71
CA LEU A 56 15.85 -5.58 -14.33
C LEU A 56 16.00 -4.05 -14.47
N GLU A 57 17.08 -3.47 -13.96
CA GLU A 57 17.27 -2.02 -13.86
C GLU A 57 16.08 -1.33 -13.18
N LEU A 58 15.53 -1.98 -12.15
CA LEU A 58 14.36 -1.51 -11.39
C LEU A 58 14.75 -1.28 -9.95
N ASN A 59 14.30 -0.15 -9.39
CA ASN A 59 14.41 0.07 -7.95
C ASN A 59 13.39 -0.80 -7.20
N VAL A 60 13.85 -1.54 -6.19
CA VAL A 60 12.99 -2.34 -5.31
C VAL A 60 13.28 -1.93 -3.87
N GLU A 61 12.24 -1.48 -3.16
CA GLU A 61 12.35 -1.01 -1.78
C GLU A 61 11.53 -1.89 -0.84
N LEU A 62 12.11 -2.20 0.31
CA LEU A 62 11.40 -2.84 1.41
C LEU A 62 10.70 -1.75 2.21
N ALA A 63 9.60 -1.26 1.66
CA ALA A 63 8.83 -0.15 2.21
C ALA A 63 7.33 -0.50 2.24
N SER A 64 6.71 -0.34 3.40
CA SER A 64 5.28 -0.57 3.59
C SER A 64 4.63 0.49 4.45
N PRO A 65 3.28 0.59 4.44
CA PRO A 65 2.58 1.62 5.21
C PRO A 65 2.98 1.68 6.69
N ASP A 66 3.32 0.55 7.30
CA ASP A 66 3.74 0.49 8.70
C ASP A 66 5.14 1.03 9.01
N ASP A 67 5.91 1.42 7.99
CA ASP A 67 7.13 2.20 8.16
C ASP A 67 6.85 3.71 8.29
N PHE A 68 5.65 4.15 7.87
CA PHE A 68 5.27 5.56 7.80
C PHE A 68 4.16 5.93 8.77
N ILE A 69 3.25 5.01 9.10
CA ILE A 69 2.11 5.22 10.01
C ILE A 69 1.91 3.99 10.90
N PRO A 70 1.22 4.10 12.06
CA PRO A 70 0.99 2.95 12.91
C PRO A 70 0.28 1.80 12.17
N CYS A 71 0.79 0.59 12.34
CA CYS A 71 0.25 -0.62 11.75
C CYS A 71 -1.12 -0.99 12.35
N ALA A 72 -2.10 -1.35 11.52
CA ALA A 72 -3.37 -1.93 11.97
C ALA A 72 -3.19 -3.44 12.21
N ALA A 73 -3.64 -3.98 13.35
CA ALA A 73 -3.36 -5.39 13.72
C ALA A 73 -3.87 -6.42 12.68
N ASP A 74 -4.95 -6.10 11.98
CA ASP A 74 -5.66 -6.93 11.00
C ASP A 74 -5.24 -6.68 9.54
N TRP A 75 -4.13 -5.97 9.30
CA TRP A 75 -3.73 -5.58 7.93
C TRP A 75 -3.48 -6.79 7.02
N ARG A 76 -3.03 -7.93 7.57
CA ARG A 76 -2.73 -9.15 6.79
C ARG A 76 -4.02 -9.79 6.28
N GLU A 77 -5.03 -9.84 7.13
CA GLU A 77 -6.35 -10.40 6.84
C GLU A 77 -7.11 -9.55 5.82
N ARG A 78 -6.84 -8.24 5.79
CA ARG A 78 -7.42 -7.30 4.82
C ARG A 78 -6.63 -7.16 3.53
N SER A 79 -5.42 -7.67 3.48
CA SER A 79 -4.60 -7.65 2.27
C SER A 79 -5.21 -8.53 1.18
N ARG A 80 -5.26 -8.03 -0.06
CA ARG A 80 -5.99 -8.67 -1.15
C ARG A 80 -5.08 -9.57 -1.98
N HIS A 81 -5.43 -10.85 -2.08
CA HIS A 81 -4.66 -11.81 -2.88
C HIS A 81 -4.60 -11.40 -4.36
N ILE A 82 -3.44 -11.60 -4.99
CA ILE A 82 -3.16 -11.35 -6.40
C ILE A 82 -2.92 -12.68 -7.12
N ALA A 83 -1.95 -13.46 -6.62
CA ALA A 83 -1.52 -14.69 -7.26
C ALA A 83 -0.72 -15.56 -6.27
N SER A 84 -0.69 -16.86 -6.54
CA SER A 84 0.24 -17.78 -5.88
C SER A 84 1.16 -18.38 -6.95
N VAL A 85 2.47 -18.29 -6.73
CA VAL A 85 3.48 -18.82 -7.65
C VAL A 85 4.47 -19.66 -6.85
N GLY A 86 4.47 -20.97 -7.11
CA GLY A 86 5.27 -21.91 -6.33
C GLY A 86 4.87 -21.88 -4.85
N ARG A 87 5.83 -21.56 -3.97
CA ARG A 87 5.64 -21.48 -2.51
C ARG A 87 5.36 -20.06 -2.02
N VAL A 88 5.30 -19.07 -2.92
CA VAL A 88 5.14 -17.66 -2.57
C VAL A 88 3.76 -17.16 -2.98
N GLU A 89 3.09 -16.50 -2.06
CA GLU A 89 1.81 -15.83 -2.29
C GLU A 89 2.01 -14.32 -2.41
N TYR A 90 1.28 -13.69 -3.33
CA TYR A 90 1.38 -12.26 -3.63
C TYR A 90 0.07 -11.58 -3.31
N PHE A 91 0.16 -10.43 -2.65
CA PHE A 91 -0.99 -9.64 -2.19
C PHE A 91 -0.78 -8.17 -2.52
N HIS A 92 -1.87 -7.43 -2.64
CA HIS A 92 -1.87 -6.01 -2.33
C HIS A 92 -1.93 -5.87 -0.81
N TYR A 93 -1.05 -5.06 -0.24
CA TYR A 93 -1.20 -4.64 1.16
C TYR A 93 -2.58 -3.99 1.37
N ASP A 94 -3.14 -4.04 2.57
CA ASP A 94 -4.39 -3.36 2.95
C ASP A 94 -4.52 -1.99 2.27
N PHE A 95 -5.51 -1.85 1.38
CA PHE A 95 -5.69 -0.66 0.56
C PHE A 95 -5.99 0.59 1.42
N ALA A 96 -6.70 0.44 2.53
CA ALA A 96 -7.01 1.56 3.42
C ALA A 96 -5.74 2.05 4.11
N MET A 97 -4.86 1.15 4.53
CA MET A 97 -3.56 1.52 5.10
C MET A 97 -2.63 2.15 4.06
N GLN A 98 -2.59 1.63 2.83
CA GLN A 98 -1.86 2.25 1.74
C GLN A 98 -2.36 3.68 1.46
N ALA A 99 -3.69 3.88 1.45
CA ALA A 99 -4.29 5.18 1.23
C ALA A 99 -3.98 6.16 2.37
N LEU A 100 -4.08 5.73 3.62
CA LEU A 100 -3.74 6.57 4.77
C LEU A 100 -2.28 7.00 4.76
N ALA A 101 -1.34 6.09 4.49
CA ALA A 101 0.09 6.43 4.40
C ALA A 101 0.36 7.45 3.27
N LYS A 102 -0.37 7.34 2.16
CA LYS A 102 -0.32 8.28 1.03
C LYS A 102 -0.90 9.65 1.38
N LEU A 103 -2.02 9.70 2.09
CA LEU A 103 -2.62 10.94 2.56
C LEU A 103 -1.73 11.67 3.57
N GLU A 104 -1.04 10.93 4.45
CA GLU A 104 -0.06 11.49 5.37
C GLU A 104 1.06 12.21 4.58
N ARG A 105 1.68 11.53 3.62
CA ARG A 105 2.77 12.09 2.79
C ARG A 105 2.30 13.25 1.90
N GLY A 106 1.11 13.11 1.29
CA GLY A 106 0.42 14.19 0.58
C GLY A 106 1.04 14.64 -0.73
N HIS A 107 1.87 13.83 -1.39
CA HIS A 107 2.37 14.19 -2.73
C HIS A 107 1.23 14.16 -3.77
N THR A 108 1.34 14.95 -4.84
CA THR A 108 0.28 15.02 -5.88
C THR A 108 -0.10 13.64 -6.43
N GLN A 109 0.91 12.81 -6.70
CA GLN A 109 0.69 11.46 -7.21
C GLN A 109 0.08 10.52 -6.14
N ASP A 110 0.38 10.74 -4.86
CA ASP A 110 -0.23 9.99 -3.76
C ASP A 110 -1.74 10.28 -3.70
N LEU A 111 -2.14 11.54 -3.79
CA LEU A 111 -3.55 11.93 -3.80
C LEU A 111 -4.31 11.33 -4.98
N GLU A 112 -3.71 11.27 -6.18
CA GLU A 112 -4.34 10.66 -7.36
C GLU A 112 -4.52 9.14 -7.21
N ASP A 113 -3.56 8.44 -6.60
CA ASP A 113 -3.70 7.01 -6.31
C ASP A 113 -4.84 6.76 -5.32
N VAL A 114 -4.95 7.59 -4.26
CA VAL A 114 -6.04 7.47 -3.28
C VAL A 114 -7.39 7.75 -3.92
N ALA A 115 -7.47 8.75 -4.80
CA ALA A 115 -8.68 9.04 -5.56
C ALA A 115 -9.06 7.87 -6.47
N SER A 116 -8.08 7.22 -7.11
CA SER A 116 -8.31 6.03 -7.93
C SER A 116 -8.79 4.81 -7.12
N LEU A 117 -8.26 4.63 -5.90
CA LEU A 117 -8.72 3.59 -4.98
C LEU A 117 -10.19 3.79 -4.58
N LEU A 118 -10.59 5.03 -4.27
CA LEU A 118 -11.99 5.38 -3.98
C LEU A 118 -12.89 5.19 -5.19
N ARG A 119 -12.54 5.78 -6.35
CA ARG A 119 -13.34 5.66 -7.58
C ARG A 119 -13.50 4.23 -8.05
N GLY A 120 -12.47 3.39 -7.85
CA GLY A 120 -12.50 1.97 -8.18
C GLY A 120 -13.23 1.10 -7.14
N GLY A 121 -13.71 1.67 -6.04
CA GLY A 121 -14.40 0.94 -4.97
C GLY A 121 -13.49 -0.03 -4.19
N PHE A 122 -12.16 0.20 -4.20
CA PHE A 122 -11.21 -0.61 -3.45
C PHE A 122 -11.16 -0.25 -1.97
N VAL A 123 -11.55 0.98 -1.64
CA VAL A 123 -11.79 1.50 -0.30
C VAL A 123 -13.00 2.43 -0.33
N SER A 124 -13.69 2.59 0.79
CA SER A 124 -14.73 3.62 0.96
C SER A 124 -14.27 4.75 1.87
N GLU A 125 -14.97 5.90 1.85
CA GLU A 125 -14.69 6.98 2.78
C GLU A 125 -14.88 6.56 4.24
N GLU A 126 -15.94 5.79 4.51
CA GLU A 126 -16.23 5.24 5.83
C GLU A 126 -15.10 4.33 6.30
N GLU A 127 -14.58 3.48 5.40
CA GLU A 127 -13.46 2.60 5.70
C GLU A 127 -12.19 3.39 6.04
N LEU A 128 -11.87 4.46 5.30
CA LEU A 128 -10.70 5.29 5.59
C LEU A 128 -10.82 5.99 6.95
N ARG A 129 -12.00 6.53 7.30
CA ARG A 129 -12.25 7.13 8.62
C ARG A 129 -12.14 6.10 9.74
N ALA A 130 -12.76 4.93 9.57
CA ALA A 130 -12.70 3.85 10.53
C ALA A 130 -11.26 3.33 10.73
N ARG A 131 -10.51 3.18 9.63
CA ARG A 131 -9.12 2.74 9.67
C ARG A 131 -8.22 3.77 10.35
N PHE A 132 -8.41 5.06 10.07
CA PHE A 132 -7.68 6.13 10.74
C PHE A 132 -7.93 6.12 12.25
N ALA A 133 -9.19 6.00 12.68
CA ALA A 133 -9.55 5.93 14.09
C ALA A 133 -8.89 4.74 14.82
N GLN A 134 -8.70 3.61 14.13
CA GLN A 134 -8.02 2.45 14.69
C GLN A 134 -6.52 2.71 14.95
N ILE A 135 -5.84 3.41 14.03
CA ILE A 135 -4.39 3.64 14.12
C ILE A 135 -4.01 4.89 14.91
N GLU A 136 -4.94 5.83 15.08
CA GLU A 136 -4.71 7.13 15.71
C GLU A 136 -4.09 7.04 17.12
N PRO A 137 -4.52 6.16 18.04
CA PRO A 137 -3.87 6.00 19.33
C PRO A 137 -2.38 5.62 19.23
N GLY A 138 -2.00 4.94 18.14
CA GLY A 138 -0.62 4.55 17.86
C GLY A 138 0.28 5.71 17.41
N LEU A 139 -0.30 6.83 16.94
CA LEU A 139 0.47 7.98 16.44
C LEU A 139 1.37 8.62 17.50
N LEU A 140 1.09 8.41 18.80
CA LEU A 140 1.97 8.85 19.89
C LEU A 140 3.40 8.29 19.77
N ARG A 141 3.58 7.15 19.07
CA ARG A 141 4.89 6.53 18.82
C ARG A 141 5.58 7.06 17.56
N TYR A 142 4.94 7.96 16.82
CA TYR A 142 5.39 8.54 15.56
C TYR A 142 5.53 10.06 15.71
N PRO A 143 6.57 10.56 16.42
CA PRO A 143 6.69 11.98 16.78
C PRO A 143 6.85 12.92 15.57
N ALA A 144 7.19 12.39 14.39
CA ALA A 144 7.25 13.15 13.15
C ALA A 144 5.86 13.46 12.56
N ILE A 145 4.80 12.80 13.04
CA ILE A 145 3.44 12.92 12.50
C ILE A 145 2.58 13.70 13.49
N ASP A 146 2.05 14.82 13.03
CA ASP A 146 1.01 15.54 13.77
C ASP A 146 -0.35 14.89 13.50
N ALA A 147 -0.93 14.27 14.54
CA ALA A 147 -2.21 13.56 14.43
C ALA A 147 -3.37 14.46 14.00
N SER A 148 -3.39 15.73 14.44
CA SER A 148 -4.44 16.68 14.08
C SER A 148 -4.34 17.08 12.61
N GLN A 149 -3.13 17.29 12.11
CA GLN A 149 -2.88 17.58 10.70
C GLN A 149 -3.17 16.37 9.81
N PHE A 150 -2.80 15.17 10.23
CA PHE A 150 -3.10 13.96 9.47
C PHE A 150 -4.62 13.74 9.36
N ARG A 151 -5.36 13.87 10.47
CA ARG A 151 -6.82 13.85 10.46
C ARG A 151 -7.40 14.91 9.53
N LYS A 152 -6.86 16.13 9.55
CA LYS A 152 -7.29 17.22 8.68
C LYS A 152 -7.07 16.88 7.20
N LYS A 153 -5.89 16.36 6.83
CA LYS A 153 -5.58 15.92 5.45
C LYS A 153 -6.58 14.88 4.96
N LEU A 154 -6.93 13.91 5.80
CA LEU A 154 -7.95 12.90 5.49
C LEU A 154 -9.31 13.54 5.21
N GLU A 155 -9.83 14.35 6.14
CA GLU A 155 -11.17 14.93 6.00
C GLU A 155 -11.26 15.94 4.85
N ASP A 156 -10.24 16.78 4.65
CA ASP A 156 -10.16 17.72 3.52
C ASP A 156 -10.20 16.97 2.18
N PHE A 157 -9.48 15.85 2.08
CA PHE A 157 -9.44 15.04 0.87
C PHE A 157 -10.80 14.39 0.58
N LEU A 158 -11.44 13.80 1.60
CA LEU A 158 -12.75 13.17 1.44
C LEU A 158 -13.84 14.18 1.07
N ALA A 159 -13.83 15.38 1.69
CA ALA A 159 -14.78 16.44 1.34
C ALA A 159 -14.66 16.88 -0.13
N GLN A 160 -13.43 16.91 -0.67
CA GLN A 160 -13.18 17.22 -2.08
C GLN A 160 -13.60 16.08 -3.01
N ALA A 161 -13.34 14.83 -2.61
CA ALA A 161 -13.70 13.65 -3.40
C ALA A 161 -15.22 13.50 -3.55
N GLY A 162 -15.99 13.68 -2.47
CA GLY A 162 -17.46 13.62 -2.49
C GLY A 162 -18.12 14.76 -3.28
N SER A 163 -17.44 15.90 -3.43
CA SER A 163 -17.92 17.03 -4.24
C SER A 163 -17.88 16.78 -5.76
N HIS A 164 -17.20 15.70 -6.19
CA HIS A 164 -17.00 15.34 -7.59
C HIS A 164 -17.81 14.12 -8.06
N GLU A 165 -18.73 13.58 -7.24
CA GLU A 165 -19.67 12.57 -7.72
C GLU A 165 -20.61 13.16 -8.80
N PRO A 166 -20.63 12.61 -10.03
CA PRO A 166 -21.66 12.99 -10.98
C PRO A 166 -23.00 12.52 -10.42
N LYS A 167 -23.93 13.45 -10.19
CA LYS A 167 -25.33 13.12 -9.90
C LYS A 167 -25.81 12.14 -10.96
N GLN A 168 -26.05 10.88 -10.58
CA GLN A 168 -26.71 9.91 -11.43
C GLN A 168 -28.08 10.51 -11.81
N LYS A 169 -28.28 10.69 -13.12
CA LYS A 169 -29.58 11.02 -13.71
C LYS A 169 -30.38 9.75 -13.95
#